data_AF-R6IE14-F1
#
_entry.id   AF-R6IE14-F1
#
_cell.length_a   1.000
_cell.length_b   1.000
_cell.length_c   1.000
_cell.angle_alpha   90.00
_cell.angle_beta   90.00
_cell.angle_gamma   90.00
#
_symmetry.space_group_name_H-M   'P 1'
#
loop_
_entity.id
_entity.type
_entity.pdbx_description
1 polymer ?
#
loop_
_entity_poly.entity_id
_entity_poly.type
_entity_poly.pdbx_seq_one_letter_code
_entity_poly.pdbx_strand_id
1 'polypeptide(L)'
;MGKLISQIGENLSFVLECLGIFAALFVLALLFERFVMKNRKKLGSTHFLAYTAIFSAMAGVLMFIEIPLFFAPSFYEIDLSEIPIMICTFYLGPVSGVVAELLKIIVKLVFKGTTTAFVGDFANFVVGCSFVLPASCIYHMKKSKRGALIGMIAGTLVMTIFGSLFNAVYLLPTFAELFGMPLEAIIKMGSDINSAINSVSTLVLFCVVPFNLLKGIIVTVLTMLLYKRISPLLHKGDKKLAERKAKNG
;
A
#
# COMPACT_ATOMS: atom_id res chain seq x y z
N MET A 1 9.12 0.30 -23.48
CA MET A 1 9.37 1.69 -23.04
C MET A 1 8.57 2.72 -23.84
N GLY A 2 8.51 2.66 -25.18
CA GLY A 2 7.74 3.62 -26.00
C GLY A 2 6.24 3.75 -25.65
N LYS A 3 5.56 2.63 -25.37
CA LYS A 3 4.13 2.64 -24.96
C LYS A 3 3.88 3.40 -23.64
N LEU A 4 4.76 3.20 -22.65
CA LEU A 4 4.66 3.89 -21.35
C LEU A 4 4.86 5.40 -21.51
N ILE A 5 5.82 5.82 -22.35
CA ILE A 5 6.09 7.23 -22.62
C ILE A 5 4.87 7.89 -23.31
N SER A 6 4.23 7.20 -24.25
CA SER A 6 2.98 7.68 -24.88
C SER A 6 1.88 7.88 -23.85
N GLN A 7 1.65 6.87 -23.00
CA GLN A 7 0.63 6.93 -21.95
C GLN A 7 0.89 8.07 -20.95
N ILE A 8 2.16 8.34 -20.59
CA ILE A 8 2.53 9.48 -19.74
C ILE A 8 2.19 10.80 -20.43
N GLY A 9 2.47 10.94 -21.73
CA GLY A 9 2.15 12.14 -22.49
C GLY A 9 0.64 12.40 -22.55
N GLU A 10 -0.15 11.35 -22.78
CA GLU A 10 -1.62 11.40 -22.84
C GLU A 10 -2.25 11.77 -21.49
N ASN A 11 -1.62 11.39 -20.37
CA ASN A 11 -2.16 11.55 -19.02
C ASN A 11 -1.29 12.45 -18.13
N LEU A 12 -0.58 13.42 -18.72
CA LEU A 12 0.45 14.19 -18.03
C LEU A 12 -0.09 14.91 -16.78
N SER A 13 -1.27 15.53 -16.87
CA SER A 13 -1.91 16.22 -15.73
C SER A 13 -2.14 15.27 -14.56
N PHE A 14 -2.66 14.07 -14.82
CA PHE A 14 -2.89 13.06 -13.79
C PHE A 14 -1.57 12.55 -13.18
N VAL A 15 -0.54 12.35 -14.00
CA VAL A 15 0.79 11.97 -13.50
C VAL A 15 1.38 13.05 -12.58
N LEU A 16 1.19 14.33 -12.90
CA LEU A 16 1.63 15.43 -12.03
C LEU A 16 0.88 15.45 -10.69
N GLU A 17 -0.43 15.20 -10.70
CA GLU A 17 -1.23 15.04 -9.48
C GLU A 17 -0.72 13.89 -8.61
N CYS A 18 -0.42 12.74 -9.23
CA CYS A 18 0.17 11.59 -8.55
C CYS A 18 1.49 11.94 -7.85
N LEU A 19 2.37 12.69 -8.52
CA LEU A 19 3.65 13.14 -7.96
C LEU A 19 3.46 14.11 -6.80
N GLY A 20 2.49 15.02 -6.89
CA GLY A 20 2.13 15.93 -5.80
C GLY A 20 1.66 15.19 -4.55
N ILE A 21 0.80 14.17 -4.73
CA ILE A 21 0.28 13.35 -3.64
C ILE A 21 1.38 12.47 -3.03
N PHE A 22 2.28 11.92 -3.84
CA PHE A 22 3.48 11.24 -3.34
C PHE A 22 4.31 12.17 -2.44
N ALA A 23 4.59 13.39 -2.89
CA ALA A 23 5.36 14.36 -2.09
C ALA A 23 4.66 14.68 -0.76
N ALA A 24 3.34 14.86 -0.77
CA ALA A 24 2.55 15.09 0.44
C ALA A 24 2.62 13.89 1.42
N LEU A 25 2.45 12.66 0.93
CA LEU A 25 2.55 11.45 1.75
C LEU A 25 3.97 11.24 2.29
N PHE A 26 4.99 11.58 1.51
CA PHE A 26 6.38 11.54 1.94
C PHE A 26 6.64 12.53 3.08
N VAL A 27 6.17 13.78 2.96
CA VAL A 27 6.25 14.79 4.04
C VAL A 27 5.50 14.31 5.28
N LEU A 28 4.30 13.74 5.11
CA LEU A 28 3.52 13.19 6.22
C LEU A 28 4.29 12.07 6.94
N ALA A 29 4.93 11.17 6.18
CA ALA A 29 5.76 10.11 6.74
C ALA A 29 6.98 10.67 7.50
N LEU A 30 7.62 11.73 7.00
CA LEU A 30 8.71 12.43 7.70
C LEU A 30 8.24 13.05 9.01
N LEU A 31 7.08 13.70 9.01
CA LEU A 31 6.48 14.25 10.23
C LEU A 31 6.19 13.14 11.24
N PHE A 32 5.60 12.03 10.81
CA PHE A 32 5.36 10.88 11.68
C PHE A 32 6.65 10.29 12.24
N GLU A 33 7.70 10.12 11.44
CA GLU A 33 9.00 9.68 11.94
C GLU A 33 9.53 10.63 13.01
N ARG A 34 9.41 11.95 12.79
CA ARG A 34 9.89 12.96 13.74
C ARG A 34 9.11 12.97 15.06
N PHE A 35 7.79 12.80 15.02
CA PHE A 35 6.95 12.89 16.22
C PHE A 35 6.81 11.56 16.97
N VAL A 36 6.69 10.45 16.26
CA VAL A 36 6.43 9.12 16.84
C VAL A 36 7.72 8.38 17.16
N MET A 37 8.73 8.44 16.28
CA MET A 37 9.97 7.65 16.43
C MET A 37 11.08 8.40 17.18
N LYS A 38 10.77 9.02 18.32
CA LYS A 38 11.71 9.87 19.10
C LYS A 38 13.03 9.19 19.48
N ASN A 39 13.00 7.86 19.72
CA ASN A 39 14.17 7.06 20.14
C ASN A 39 14.66 6.08 19.04
N ARG A 40 14.51 6.44 17.76
CA ARG A 40 14.95 5.61 16.64
C ARG A 40 16.45 5.40 16.66
N LYS A 41 16.88 4.13 16.49
CA LYS A 41 18.28 3.82 16.15
C LYS A 41 18.55 4.38 14.75
N LYS A 42 19.47 5.33 14.63
CA LYS A 42 19.95 5.79 13.32
C LYS A 42 20.63 4.63 12.62
N LEU A 43 19.97 4.03 11.64
CA LEU A 43 20.58 3.08 10.71
C LEU A 43 21.46 3.88 9.74
N GLY A 44 22.56 3.29 9.28
CA GLY A 44 23.39 3.91 8.26
C GLY A 44 22.60 4.13 6.97
N SER A 45 22.90 5.20 6.22
CA SER A 45 22.21 5.53 4.97
C SER A 45 22.21 4.36 3.99
N THR A 46 23.36 3.70 3.81
CA THR A 46 23.50 2.50 2.96
C THR A 46 22.58 1.36 3.38
N HIS A 47 22.44 1.15 4.69
CA HIS A 47 21.58 0.10 5.24
C HIS A 47 20.10 0.42 5.00
N PHE A 48 19.68 1.67 5.25
CA PHE A 48 18.31 2.10 4.94
C PHE A 48 17.99 1.92 3.45
N LEU A 49 18.89 2.39 2.59
CA LEU A 49 18.73 2.31 1.13
C LEU A 49 18.64 0.86 0.65
N ALA A 50 19.59 -0.01 1.04
CA ALA A 50 19.65 -1.39 0.58
C ALA A 50 18.40 -2.18 0.96
N TYR A 51 17.94 -2.10 2.22
CA TYR A 51 16.75 -2.82 2.65
C TYR A 51 15.48 -2.26 2.00
N THR A 52 15.35 -0.94 1.87
CA THR A 52 14.21 -0.34 1.17
C THR A 52 14.17 -0.83 -0.27
N ALA A 53 15.29 -0.81 -0.99
CA ALA A 53 15.38 -1.26 -2.37
C ALA A 53 15.01 -2.75 -2.53
N ILE A 54 15.57 -3.63 -1.68
CA ILE A 54 15.30 -5.07 -1.73
C ILE A 54 13.81 -5.36 -1.50
N PHE A 55 13.21 -4.80 -0.44
CA PHE A 55 11.80 -5.02 -0.15
C PHE A 55 10.88 -4.41 -1.21
N SER A 56 11.25 -3.25 -1.78
CA SER A 56 10.50 -2.64 -2.89
C SER A 56 10.54 -3.49 -4.15
N ALA A 57 11.71 -4.04 -4.50
CA ALA A 57 11.86 -4.92 -5.64
C ALA A 57 11.05 -6.21 -5.45
N MET A 58 11.09 -6.81 -4.26
CA MET A 58 10.26 -7.97 -3.92
C MET A 58 8.77 -7.65 -4.03
N ALA A 59 8.33 -6.50 -3.50
CA ALA A 59 6.95 -6.04 -3.61
C ALA A 59 6.54 -5.84 -5.08
N GLY A 60 7.39 -5.19 -5.87
CA GLY A 60 7.15 -4.97 -7.31
C GLY A 60 6.97 -6.28 -8.08
N VAL A 61 7.80 -7.29 -7.81
CA VAL A 61 7.66 -8.62 -8.42
C VAL A 61 6.36 -9.30 -7.97
N LEU A 62 6.02 -9.25 -6.68
CA LEU A 62 4.77 -9.83 -6.18
C LEU A 62 3.53 -9.16 -6.77
N MET A 63 3.60 -7.86 -7.07
CA MET A 63 2.50 -7.12 -7.71
C MET A 63 2.21 -7.63 -9.12
N PHE A 64 3.12 -8.36 -9.79
CA PHE A 64 2.83 -8.91 -11.12
C PHE A 64 1.81 -10.06 -11.06
N ILE A 65 1.71 -10.69 -9.88
CA ILE A 65 0.78 -11.77 -9.56
C ILE A 65 -0.47 -11.14 -8.93
N GLU A 66 -1.14 -10.32 -9.72
CA GLU A 66 -2.41 -9.68 -9.37
C GLU A 66 -3.57 -10.57 -9.85
N ILE A 67 -4.53 -10.84 -8.97
CA ILE A 67 -5.65 -11.75 -9.21
C ILE A 67 -6.94 -10.91 -9.18
N PRO A 68 -7.74 -10.89 -10.25
CA PRO A 68 -9.01 -10.18 -10.25
C PRO A 68 -9.99 -10.82 -9.27
N LEU A 69 -10.74 -10.00 -8.55
CA LEU A 69 -11.71 -10.47 -7.57
C LEU A 69 -12.99 -10.97 -8.23
N PHE A 70 -13.49 -12.12 -7.79
CA PHE A 70 -14.71 -12.72 -8.35
C PHE A 70 -15.99 -11.93 -8.04
N PHE A 71 -15.97 -11.03 -7.05
CA PHE A 71 -17.13 -10.26 -6.59
C PHE A 71 -17.08 -8.78 -6.99
N ALA A 72 -16.09 -8.38 -7.81
CA ALA A 72 -15.90 -6.99 -8.22
C ALA A 72 -15.46 -6.91 -9.69
N PRO A 73 -15.63 -5.75 -10.36
CA PRO A 73 -15.11 -5.56 -11.71
C PRO A 73 -13.62 -5.92 -11.83
N SER A 74 -13.18 -6.39 -12.99
CA SER A 74 -11.86 -7.00 -13.19
C SER A 74 -10.67 -6.09 -12.92
N PHE A 75 -10.87 -4.77 -12.86
CA PHE A 75 -9.83 -3.81 -12.46
C PHE A 75 -9.58 -3.74 -10.95
N TYR A 76 -10.40 -4.43 -10.13
CA TYR A 76 -10.12 -4.67 -8.72
C TYR A 76 -9.33 -5.98 -8.57
N GLU A 77 -8.03 -5.83 -8.46
CA GLU A 77 -7.10 -6.96 -8.36
C GLU A 77 -6.45 -7.00 -6.97
N ILE A 78 -6.32 -8.20 -6.42
CA ILE A 78 -5.61 -8.45 -5.18
C ILE A 78 -4.22 -9.00 -5.47
N ASP A 79 -3.25 -8.49 -4.73
CA ASP A 79 -1.85 -8.87 -4.82
C ASP A 79 -1.26 -9.01 -3.40
N LEU A 80 -0.07 -9.58 -3.29
CA LEU A 80 0.60 -9.83 -2.01
C LEU A 80 1.80 -8.89 -1.76
N SER A 81 1.89 -7.80 -2.52
CA SER A 81 3.05 -6.90 -2.50
C SER A 81 3.19 -6.12 -1.19
N GLU A 82 2.09 -5.88 -0.46
CA GLU A 82 2.12 -5.11 0.79
C GLU A 82 2.84 -5.88 1.91
N ILE A 83 3.02 -7.19 1.80
CA ILE A 83 3.71 -8.00 2.81
C ILE A 83 5.19 -7.57 2.94
N PRO A 84 6.02 -7.57 1.87
CA PRO A 84 7.36 -6.97 1.90
C PRO A 84 7.37 -5.52 2.39
N ILE A 85 6.42 -4.69 1.95
CA ILE A 85 6.31 -3.29 2.34
C ILE A 85 6.11 -3.15 3.86
N MET A 86 5.21 -3.93 4.44
CA MET A 86 4.95 -3.90 5.88
C MET A 86 6.14 -4.37 6.70
N ILE A 87 6.84 -5.42 6.25
CA ILE A 87 8.07 -5.89 6.91
C ILE A 87 9.13 -4.79 6.88
N CYS A 88 9.35 -4.17 5.72
CA CYS A 88 10.25 -3.03 5.55
C CYS A 88 9.90 -1.88 6.50
N THR A 89 8.62 -1.50 6.52
CA THR A 89 8.12 -0.36 7.28
C THR A 89 8.23 -0.56 8.80
N PHE A 90 7.89 -1.75 9.30
CA PHE A 90 8.06 -2.09 10.71
C PHE A 90 9.53 -2.17 11.11
N TYR A 91 10.41 -2.50 10.17
CA TYR A 91 11.83 -2.53 10.44
C TYR A 91 12.47 -1.15 10.45
N LEU A 92 12.28 -0.39 9.37
CA LEU A 92 12.99 0.87 9.12
C LEU A 92 12.20 2.11 9.57
N GLY A 93 10.89 2.16 9.36
CA GLY A 93 10.03 3.29 9.72
C GLY A 93 9.00 3.68 8.63
N PRO A 94 8.03 4.55 8.95
CA PRO A 94 7.03 5.06 8.01
C PRO A 94 7.57 5.56 6.66
N VAL A 95 8.71 6.26 6.65
CA VAL A 95 9.27 6.82 5.39
C VAL A 95 9.69 5.71 4.45
N SER A 96 10.30 4.63 4.97
CA SER A 96 10.64 3.48 4.14
C SER A 96 9.41 2.81 3.53
N GLY A 97 8.27 2.85 4.21
CA GLY A 97 7.01 2.30 3.71
C GLY A 97 6.48 3.06 2.51
N VAL A 98 6.39 4.39 2.61
CA VAL A 98 5.93 5.25 1.50
C VAL A 98 6.89 5.19 0.31
N VAL A 99 8.20 5.22 0.57
CA VAL A 99 9.20 5.09 -0.49
C VAL A 99 9.11 3.71 -1.16
N ALA A 100 8.94 2.64 -0.37
CA ALA A 100 8.84 1.30 -0.92
C ALA A 100 7.55 1.07 -1.70
N GLU A 101 6.43 1.63 -1.26
CA GLU A 101 5.16 1.69 -2.00
C GLU A 101 5.37 2.36 -3.37
N LEU A 102 6.00 3.54 -3.41
CA LEU A 102 6.27 4.22 -4.68
C LEU A 102 7.16 3.36 -5.59
N LEU A 103 8.27 2.83 -5.07
CA LEU A 103 9.21 2.03 -5.85
C LEU A 103 8.57 0.74 -6.37
N LYS A 104 7.68 0.10 -5.60
CA LYS A 104 6.87 -1.03 -6.06
C LYS A 104 6.09 -0.65 -7.33
N ILE A 105 5.36 0.47 -7.29
CA ILE A 105 4.57 0.93 -8.43
C ILE A 105 5.46 1.25 -9.64
N ILE A 106 6.60 1.92 -9.42
CA ILE A 106 7.55 2.21 -10.50
C ILE A 106 8.04 0.91 -11.15
N VAL A 107 8.40 -0.10 -10.36
CA VAL A 107 8.81 -1.41 -10.89
C VAL A 107 7.68 -2.01 -11.74
N LYS A 108 6.44 -2.04 -11.24
CA LYS A 108 5.29 -2.56 -12.00
C LYS A 108 5.04 -1.79 -13.30
N LEU A 109 5.07 -0.47 -13.27
CA LEU A 109 4.87 0.36 -14.46
C LEU A 109 5.98 0.18 -15.50
N VAL A 110 7.23 0.03 -15.09
CA VAL A 110 8.36 -0.14 -16.01
C VAL A 110 8.30 -1.48 -16.74
N PHE A 111 7.93 -2.56 -16.04
CA PHE A 111 7.97 -3.91 -16.61
C PHE A 111 6.64 -4.38 -17.20
N LYS A 112 5.50 -4.09 -16.55
CA LYS A 112 4.16 -4.53 -16.98
C LYS A 112 3.35 -3.41 -17.65
N GLY A 113 3.63 -2.15 -17.31
CA GLY A 113 2.84 -0.99 -17.74
C GLY A 113 1.53 -0.85 -16.96
N THR A 114 0.62 -0.05 -17.50
CA THR A 114 -0.71 0.18 -16.91
C THR A 114 -1.82 -0.25 -17.86
N THR A 115 -2.82 -0.92 -17.31
CA THR A 115 -4.08 -1.31 -17.96
C THR A 115 -5.24 -0.43 -17.50
N THR A 116 -5.00 0.49 -16.57
CA THR A 116 -6.00 1.32 -15.88
C THR A 116 -5.68 2.81 -16.00
N ALA A 117 -5.01 3.23 -17.08
CA ALA A 117 -4.61 4.63 -17.31
C ALA A 117 -3.96 5.29 -16.06
N PHE A 118 -3.07 4.54 -15.39
CA PHE A 118 -2.42 4.90 -14.11
C PHE A 118 -3.34 5.00 -12.87
N VAL A 119 -4.66 5.05 -13.01
CA VAL A 119 -5.59 5.21 -11.88
C VAL A 119 -5.51 4.04 -10.90
N GLY A 120 -5.47 2.80 -11.39
CA GLY A 120 -5.32 1.61 -10.55
C GLY A 120 -3.96 1.56 -9.83
N ASP A 121 -2.89 1.93 -10.53
CA ASP A 121 -1.53 2.01 -9.96
C ASP A 121 -1.45 3.08 -8.86
N PHE A 122 -2.05 4.23 -9.11
CA PHE A 122 -2.18 5.32 -8.16
C PHE A 122 -3.07 4.95 -6.96
N ALA A 123 -4.19 4.27 -7.20
CA ALA A 123 -5.05 3.75 -6.16
C ALA A 123 -4.28 2.78 -5.25
N ASN A 124 -3.52 1.85 -5.83
CA ASN A 124 -2.70 0.89 -5.09
C ASN A 124 -1.70 1.60 -4.16
N PHE A 125 -1.01 2.63 -4.66
CA PHE A 125 -0.10 3.46 -3.86
C PHE A 125 -0.80 4.19 -2.70
N VAL A 126 -1.85 4.96 -2.99
CA VAL A 126 -2.50 5.85 -2.01
C VAL A 126 -3.28 5.05 -0.97
N VAL A 127 -4.02 4.03 -1.40
CA VAL A 127 -4.74 3.11 -0.52
C VAL A 127 -3.74 2.28 0.29
N GLY A 128 -2.65 1.80 -0.32
CA GLY A 128 -1.54 1.13 0.38
C GLY A 128 -0.93 2.00 1.49
N CYS A 129 -0.62 3.27 1.18
CA CYS A 129 -0.09 4.21 2.18
C CYS A 129 -1.09 4.46 3.33
N SER A 130 -2.40 4.50 3.05
CA SER A 130 -3.44 4.65 4.07
C SER A 130 -3.55 3.45 5.03
N PHE A 131 -3.05 2.29 4.63
CA PHE A 131 -2.85 1.12 5.51
C PHE A 131 -1.51 1.20 6.25
N VAL A 132 -0.41 1.41 5.50
CA VAL A 132 0.96 1.32 5.99
C VAL A 132 1.27 2.36 7.07
N LEU A 133 0.86 3.62 6.85
CA LEU A 133 1.18 4.73 7.76
C LEU A 133 0.57 4.56 9.16
N PRO A 134 -0.76 4.43 9.35
CA PRO A 134 -1.34 4.23 10.68
C PRO A 134 -0.82 2.95 11.34
N ALA A 135 -0.65 1.86 10.59
CA ALA A 135 -0.12 0.62 11.13
C ALA A 135 1.30 0.79 11.68
N SER A 136 2.15 1.48 10.92
CA SER A 136 3.52 1.79 11.32
C SER A 136 3.57 2.71 12.54
N CYS A 137 2.77 3.78 12.56
CA CYS A 137 2.72 4.73 13.67
C CYS A 137 2.39 4.02 14.99
N ILE A 138 1.31 3.23 15.03
CA ILE A 138 0.89 2.49 16.22
C ILE A 138 1.96 1.48 16.65
N TYR A 139 2.54 0.75 15.71
CA TYR A 139 3.59 -0.21 16.01
C TYR A 139 4.84 0.46 16.61
N HIS A 140 5.29 1.60 16.07
CA HIS A 140 6.50 2.28 16.55
C HIS A 140 6.30 3.04 17.87
N MET A 141 5.06 3.36 18.27
CA MET A 141 4.76 3.86 19.62
C MET A 141 5.09 2.82 20.70
N LYS A 142 4.78 1.54 20.47
CA LYS A 142 5.09 0.44 21.39
C LYS A 142 5.41 -0.86 20.64
N LYS A 143 6.68 -0.99 20.24
CA LYS A 143 7.20 -2.14 19.48
C LYS A 143 6.96 -3.46 20.20
N SER A 144 5.99 -4.22 19.70
CA SER A 144 5.63 -5.54 20.19
C SER A 144 4.80 -6.26 19.14
N LYS A 145 4.68 -7.59 19.23
CA LYS A 145 3.78 -8.36 18.34
C LYS A 145 2.34 -7.90 18.45
N ARG A 146 1.89 -7.58 19.67
CA ARG A 146 0.55 -7.04 19.92
C ARG A 146 0.39 -5.65 19.29
N GLY A 147 1.40 -4.79 19.41
CA GLY A 147 1.43 -3.48 18.75
C GLY A 147 1.38 -3.57 17.22
N ALA A 148 2.08 -4.55 16.62
CA ALA A 148 2.02 -4.81 15.19
C ALA A 148 0.61 -5.22 14.75
N LEU A 149 -0.01 -6.16 15.48
CA LEU A 149 -1.38 -6.61 15.19
C LEU A 149 -2.40 -5.47 15.32
N ILE A 150 -2.37 -4.72 16.43
CA ILE A 150 -3.29 -3.59 16.65
C ILE A 150 -3.07 -2.52 15.57
N GLY A 151 -1.82 -2.24 15.22
CA GLY A 151 -1.49 -1.30 14.15
C GLY A 151 -2.07 -1.74 12.81
N MET A 152 -1.90 -2.99 12.41
CA MET A 152 -2.44 -3.48 11.14
C MET A 152 -3.97 -3.56 11.11
N ILE A 153 -4.63 -3.86 12.24
CA ILE A 153 -6.08 -3.76 12.35
C ILE A 153 -6.54 -2.32 12.14
N ALA A 154 -5.93 -1.37 12.85
CA ALA A 154 -6.24 0.05 12.69
C ALA A 154 -5.96 0.53 11.26
N GLY A 155 -4.84 0.12 10.66
CA GLY A 155 -4.53 0.44 9.26
C GLY A 155 -5.53 -0.17 8.29
N THR A 156 -6.01 -1.38 8.53
CA THR A 156 -7.05 -2.01 7.70
C THR A 156 -8.35 -1.21 7.75
N LEU A 157 -8.76 -0.76 8.94
CA LEU A 157 -9.94 0.07 9.11
C LEU A 157 -9.79 1.44 8.43
N VAL A 158 -8.63 2.09 8.61
CA VAL A 158 -8.33 3.37 7.95
C VAL A 158 -8.35 3.20 6.43
N MET A 159 -7.69 2.18 5.90
CA MET A 159 -7.67 1.86 4.48
C MET A 159 -9.07 1.57 3.94
N THR A 160 -9.89 0.83 4.70
CA THR A 160 -11.25 0.52 4.29
C THR A 160 -12.11 1.79 4.20
N ILE A 161 -12.06 2.65 5.21
CA ILE A 161 -12.84 3.90 5.24
C ILE A 161 -12.33 4.86 4.16
N PHE A 162 -11.04 5.19 4.20
CA PHE A 162 -10.43 6.13 3.26
C PHE A 162 -10.49 5.60 1.83
N GLY A 163 -10.11 4.35 1.59
CA GLY A 163 -10.13 3.75 0.26
C GLY A 163 -11.54 3.67 -0.33
N SER A 164 -12.57 3.44 0.49
CA SER A 164 -13.97 3.45 0.02
C SER A 164 -14.45 4.85 -0.34
N LEU A 165 -14.19 5.85 0.51
CA LEU A 165 -14.53 7.24 0.22
C LEU A 165 -13.76 7.78 -0.99
N PHE A 166 -12.47 7.47 -1.08
CA PHE A 166 -11.62 7.88 -2.18
C PHE A 166 -12.01 7.21 -3.49
N ASN A 167 -12.44 5.94 -3.45
CA ASN A 167 -13.03 5.28 -4.61
C ASN A 167 -14.31 5.99 -5.09
N ALA A 168 -15.22 6.27 -4.17
CA ALA A 168 -16.51 6.87 -4.50
C ALA A 168 -16.36 8.27 -5.12
N VAL A 169 -15.49 9.09 -4.54
CA VAL A 169 -15.41 10.53 -4.84
C VAL A 169 -14.39 10.87 -5.93
N TYR A 170 -13.32 10.08 -6.06
CA TYR A 170 -12.21 10.42 -6.95
C TYR A 170 -11.83 9.28 -7.90
N LEU A 171 -11.48 8.08 -7.42
CA LEU A 171 -10.91 7.05 -8.30
C LEU A 171 -11.88 6.55 -9.37
N LEU A 172 -13.15 6.28 -9.04
CA LEU A 172 -14.13 5.80 -10.03
C LEU A 172 -14.47 6.89 -11.07
N PRO A 173 -14.76 8.15 -10.68
CA PRO A 173 -14.90 9.26 -11.63
C PRO A 173 -13.67 9.48 -12.52
N THR A 174 -12.47 9.52 -11.94
CA THR A 174 -11.23 9.72 -12.72
C THR A 174 -10.95 8.53 -13.64
N PHE A 175 -11.26 7.31 -13.22
CA PHE A 175 -11.16 6.13 -14.08
C PHE A 175 -12.13 6.24 -15.27
N ALA A 176 -13.39 6.63 -15.04
CA ALA A 176 -14.37 6.86 -16.09
C ALA A 176 -13.88 7.92 -17.11
N GLU A 177 -13.38 9.05 -16.62
CA GLU A 177 -12.87 10.16 -17.43
C GLU A 177 -11.66 9.74 -18.29
N LEU A 178 -10.63 9.14 -17.68
CA LEU A 178 -9.40 8.77 -18.40
C LEU A 178 -9.61 7.60 -19.38
N PHE A 179 -10.59 6.74 -19.15
CA PHE A 179 -10.99 5.71 -20.13
C PHE A 179 -11.99 6.19 -21.17
N GLY A 180 -12.52 7.42 -21.04
CA GLY A 180 -13.57 7.93 -21.91
C GLY A 180 -14.85 7.09 -21.85
N MET A 181 -15.13 6.46 -20.70
CA MET A 181 -16.30 5.62 -20.50
C MET A 181 -17.28 6.28 -19.51
N PRO A 182 -18.61 6.13 -19.71
CA PRO A 182 -19.58 6.64 -18.77
C PRO A 182 -19.48 5.90 -17.43
N LEU A 183 -19.65 6.61 -16.32
CA LEU A 183 -19.63 6.03 -14.97
C LEU A 183 -20.69 4.93 -14.80
N GLU A 184 -21.81 5.06 -15.51
CA GLU A 184 -22.89 4.09 -15.60
C GLU A 184 -22.42 2.75 -16.17
N ALA A 185 -21.46 2.75 -17.10
CA ALA A 185 -20.88 1.51 -17.61
C ALA A 185 -20.06 0.79 -16.53
N ILE A 186 -19.36 1.52 -15.66
CA ILE A 186 -18.64 0.93 -14.52
C ILE A 186 -19.63 0.35 -13.51
N ILE A 187 -20.72 1.07 -13.21
CA ILE A 187 -21.78 0.57 -12.33
C ILE A 187 -22.37 -0.71 -12.92
N LYS A 188 -22.64 -0.74 -14.23
CA LYS A 188 -23.17 -1.91 -14.93
C LYS A 188 -22.24 -3.12 -14.84
N MET A 189 -20.92 -2.93 -14.97
CA MET A 189 -19.95 -4.01 -14.74
C MET A 189 -20.08 -4.62 -13.34
N GLY A 190 -20.40 -3.80 -12.33
CA GLY A 190 -20.72 -4.29 -10.99
C GLY A 190 -22.08 -4.97 -10.93
N SER A 191 -23.11 -4.41 -11.55
CA SER A 191 -24.47 -4.97 -11.60
C SER A 191 -24.51 -6.37 -12.20
N ASP A 192 -23.69 -6.62 -13.23
CA ASP A 192 -23.57 -7.93 -13.89
C ASP A 192 -23.00 -9.02 -12.95
N ILE A 193 -22.26 -8.62 -11.91
CA ILE A 193 -21.70 -9.51 -10.88
C ILE A 193 -22.66 -9.66 -9.71
N ASN A 194 -23.28 -8.55 -9.29
CA ASN A 194 -24.24 -8.52 -8.19
C ASN A 194 -25.35 -7.51 -8.51
N SER A 195 -26.57 -8.00 -8.68
CA SER A 195 -27.73 -7.20 -9.03
C SER A 195 -28.11 -6.12 -8.00
N ALA A 196 -27.57 -6.19 -6.77
CA ALA A 196 -27.75 -5.15 -5.75
C ALA A 196 -26.91 -3.88 -6.04
N ILE A 197 -25.95 -3.95 -6.95
CA ILE A 197 -25.13 -2.81 -7.38
C ILE A 197 -25.91 -2.02 -8.42
N ASN A 198 -26.30 -0.80 -8.09
CA ASN A 198 -27.10 0.09 -8.96
C ASN A 198 -26.62 1.55 -8.95
N SER A 199 -25.56 1.84 -8.19
CA SER A 199 -25.04 3.18 -7.97
C SER A 199 -23.57 3.08 -7.54
N VAL A 200 -22.84 4.20 -7.59
CA VAL A 200 -21.45 4.26 -7.07
C VAL A 200 -21.40 3.84 -5.61
N SER A 201 -22.36 4.29 -4.79
CA SER A 201 -22.39 3.97 -3.35
C SER A 201 -22.56 2.48 -3.10
N THR A 202 -23.45 1.81 -3.84
CA THR A 202 -23.64 0.35 -3.72
C THR A 202 -22.46 -0.43 -4.28
N LEU A 203 -21.84 0.03 -5.38
CA LEU A 203 -20.59 -0.55 -5.89
C LEU A 203 -19.47 -0.46 -4.86
N VAL A 204 -19.29 0.68 -4.22
CA VAL A 204 -18.29 0.87 -3.17
C VAL A 204 -18.59 -0.02 -1.96
N LEU A 205 -19.85 -0.09 -1.55
CA LEU A 205 -20.27 -0.92 -0.41
C LEU A 205 -20.07 -2.42 -0.66
N PHE A 206 -20.43 -2.92 -1.85
CA PHE A 206 -20.41 -4.35 -2.17
C PHE A 206 -19.10 -4.84 -2.79
N CYS A 207 -18.27 -3.96 -3.35
CA CYS A 207 -16.99 -4.31 -3.95
C CYS A 207 -15.81 -3.76 -3.14
N VAL A 208 -15.76 -2.44 -2.95
CA VAL A 208 -14.56 -1.76 -2.42
C VAL A 208 -14.35 -2.01 -0.93
N VAL A 209 -15.41 -1.92 -0.12
CA VAL A 209 -15.35 -2.22 1.31
C VAL A 209 -14.88 -3.66 1.56
N PRO A 210 -15.52 -4.71 0.99
CA PRO A 210 -15.07 -6.08 1.22
C PRO A 210 -13.69 -6.35 0.62
N PHE A 211 -13.33 -5.74 -0.52
CA PHE A 211 -11.97 -5.84 -1.06
C PHE A 211 -10.92 -5.32 -0.08
N ASN A 212 -11.08 -4.11 0.44
CA ASN A 212 -10.11 -3.51 1.36
C ASN A 212 -10.01 -4.31 2.67
N LEU A 213 -11.14 -4.78 3.21
CA LEU A 213 -11.13 -5.65 4.39
C LEU A 213 -10.39 -6.97 4.12
N LEU A 214 -10.69 -7.63 3.00
CA LEU A 214 -10.05 -8.88 2.59
C LEU A 214 -8.53 -8.69 2.41
N LYS A 215 -8.13 -7.64 1.69
CA LYS A 215 -6.72 -7.29 1.47
C LYS A 215 -6.01 -7.05 2.80
N GLY A 216 -6.60 -6.23 3.68
CA GLY A 216 -6.04 -5.94 4.99
C GLY A 216 -5.89 -7.18 5.88
N ILE A 217 -6.88 -8.08 5.89
CA ILE A 217 -6.83 -9.35 6.64
C ILE A 217 -5.72 -10.25 6.11
N ILE A 218 -5.66 -10.48 4.80
CA ILE A 218 -4.64 -11.35 4.18
C ILE A 218 -3.24 -10.82 4.46
N VAL A 219 -3.01 -9.52 4.23
CA VAL A 219 -1.71 -8.88 4.49
C VAL A 219 -1.35 -8.96 5.97
N THR A 220 -2.30 -8.71 6.87
CA THR A 220 -2.08 -8.80 8.32
C THR A 220 -1.66 -10.21 8.74
N VAL A 221 -2.40 -11.23 8.32
CA VAL A 221 -2.14 -12.63 8.67
C VAL A 221 -0.76 -13.06 8.17
N LEU A 222 -0.48 -12.84 6.88
CA LEU A 222 0.78 -13.27 6.28
C LEU A 222 1.98 -12.49 6.83
N THR A 223 1.83 -11.18 7.04
CA THR A 223 2.88 -10.36 7.68
C THR A 223 3.17 -10.85 9.09
N MET A 224 2.16 -11.18 9.91
CA MET A 224 2.38 -11.68 11.27
C MET A 224 3.11 -13.03 11.30
N LEU A 225 2.78 -13.94 10.36
CA LEU A 225 3.45 -15.23 10.23
C LEU A 225 4.93 -15.07 9.85
N LEU A 226 5.23 -14.18 8.91
CA LEU A 226 6.59 -13.96 8.40
C LEU A 226 7.43 -13.10 9.36
N TYR A 227 6.83 -12.11 10.02
CA TYR A 227 7.52 -11.20 10.92
C TYR A 227 8.28 -11.94 12.03
N LYS A 228 7.71 -13.02 12.58
CA LYS A 228 8.38 -13.83 13.62
C LYS A 228 9.68 -14.47 13.13
N ARG A 229 9.75 -14.88 11.85
CA ARG A 229 10.92 -15.53 11.25
C ARG A 229 11.96 -14.52 10.75
N ILE A 230 11.51 -13.39 10.23
CA ILE A 230 12.37 -12.39 9.59
C ILE A 230 12.97 -11.43 10.62
N SER A 231 12.24 -11.10 11.70
CA SER A 231 12.70 -10.16 12.72
C SER A 231 14.10 -10.49 13.30
N PRO A 232 14.43 -11.75 13.67
CA PRO A 232 15.77 -12.10 14.13
C PRO A 232 16.87 -11.87 13.08
N LEU A 233 16.58 -12.11 11.80
CA LEU A 233 17.54 -11.94 10.70
C LEU A 233 17.85 -10.45 10.49
N LEU A 234 16.82 -9.60 10.55
CA LEU A 234 16.95 -8.16 10.43
C LEU A 234 17.71 -7.50 11.59
N HIS A 235 17.74 -8.13 12.76
CA HIS A 235 18.44 -7.61 13.95
C HIS A 235 19.73 -8.39 14.26
N LYS A 236 20.21 -9.22 13.33
CA LYS A 236 21.46 -9.97 13.50
C LYS A 236 22.63 -8.99 13.64
N GLY A 237 23.36 -9.08 14.74
CA GLY A 237 24.45 -8.15 15.08
C GLY A 237 24.04 -6.90 15.86
N ASP A 238 22.77 -6.77 16.28
CA ASP A 238 22.33 -5.66 17.12
C ASP A 238 22.75 -5.84 18.59
N LYS A 239 23.95 -5.36 18.94
CA LYS A 239 24.52 -5.45 20.30
C LYS A 239 23.58 -4.92 21.40
N LYS A 240 22.84 -3.83 21.14
CA LYS A 240 21.89 -3.26 22.12
C LYS A 240 20.65 -4.14 22.35
N LEU A 241 20.20 -4.86 21.32
CA LEU A 241 19.10 -5.82 21.48
C LEU A 241 19.55 -7.05 22.26
N ALA A 242 20.80 -7.50 22.03
CA ALA A 242 21.42 -8.58 22.79
C ALA A 242 21.55 -8.20 24.28
N GLU A 243 22.03 -7.00 24.58
CA GLU A 243 22.13 -6.47 25.97
C GLU A 243 20.76 -6.36 26.67
N ARG A 244 19.71 -5.91 25.96
CA ARG A 244 18.34 -5.85 26.53
C ARG A 244 17.76 -7.23 26.80
N LYS A 245 18.00 -8.20 25.92
CA LYS A 245 17.60 -9.59 26.16
C LYS A 245 18.33 -10.18 27.36
N ALA A 246 19.63 -9.88 27.51
CA ALA A 246 20.43 -10.32 28.64
C ALA A 246 20.03 -9.68 29.98
N LYS A 247 19.39 -8.50 29.98
CA LYS A 247 18.85 -7.87 31.20
C LYS A 247 17.45 -8.35 31.60
N ASN A 248 16.70 -8.95 30.68
CA ASN A 248 15.29 -9.31 30.86
C ASN A 248 15.03 -10.83 30.76
N GLY A 249 16.09 -11.64 30.61
CA GLY A 249 16.04 -13.10 30.65
C GLY A 249 16.85 -13.60 31.82
#